data_AF-A0AA92CKQ5-F1
#
_entry.id   AF-A0AA92CKQ5-F1
#
_cell.length_a   1.000
_cell.length_b   1.000
_cell.length_c   1.000
_cell.angle_alpha   90.00
_cell.angle_beta   90.00
_cell.angle_gamma   90.00
#
_symmetry.space_group_name_H-M   'P 1'
#
loop_
_entity.id
_entity.type
_entity.pdbx_description
1 polymer ?
#
loop_
_entity_poly.entity_id
_entity_poly.type
_entity_poly.pdbx_seq_one_letter_code
_entity_poly.pdbx_strand_id
1 'polypeptide(L)' 'MTDAVLLQNAQHLEKQIRTASGPARERLVDEFFSALTRLRASGSAIPGTLRRVKAKLEEEAVEDQFDNMPV' A
#
# COMPACT_ATOMS: atom_id res chain seq x y z
N MET A 1 -14.99 -8.47 -9.43
CA MET A 1 -13.53 -8.64 -9.23
C MET A 1 -13.38 -9.54 -8.02
N THR A 2 -12.76 -10.71 -8.14
CA THR A 2 -12.67 -11.68 -7.03
C THR A 2 -11.57 -11.29 -6.06
N ASP A 3 -11.69 -11.68 -4.79
CA ASP A 3 -10.71 -11.40 -3.73
C ASP A 3 -9.29 -11.85 -4.08
N ALA A 4 -9.17 -12.96 -4.81
CA ALA A 4 -7.90 -13.47 -5.31
C ALA A 4 -7.18 -12.48 -6.24
N VAL A 5 -7.93 -11.75 -7.07
CA VAL A 5 -7.36 -10.74 -7.99
C VAL A 5 -6.87 -9.52 -7.20
N LEU A 6 -7.62 -9.09 -6.17
CA LEU A 6 -7.20 -8.00 -5.29
C LEU A 6 -5.95 -8.37 -4.50
N LEU A 7 -5.88 -9.61 -4.01
CA LEU A 7 -4.72 -10.13 -3.30
C LEU A 7 -3.48 -10.21 -4.20
N GLN A 8 -3.63 -10.72 -5.41
CA GLN A 8 -2.55 -10.80 -6.40
C GLN A 8 -2.06 -9.41 -6.82
N ASN A 9 -2.99 -8.46 -7.02
CA ASN A 9 -2.65 -7.07 -7.28
C ASN A 9 -1.88 -6.46 -6.12
N ALA A 10 -2.32 -6.64 -4.88
CA ALA A 10 -1.63 -6.12 -3.71
C ALA A 10 -0.21 -6.70 -3.57
N GLN A 11 -0.01 -7.98 -3.85
CA GLN A 11 1.34 -8.59 -3.88
C GLN A 11 2.21 -8.05 -5.02
N HIS A 12 1.62 -7.74 -6.16
CA HIS A 12 2.35 -7.17 -7.29
C HIS A 12 2.77 -5.72 -6.99
N LEU A 13 1.85 -4.92 -6.44
CA LEU A 13 2.12 -3.55 -5.99
C LEU A 13 3.22 -3.53 -4.92
N GLU A 14 3.17 -4.45 -3.96
CA GLU A 14 4.20 -4.59 -2.92
C GLU A 14 5.61 -4.78 -3.51
N LYS A 15 5.76 -5.62 -4.54
CA LYS A 15 7.04 -5.79 -5.24
C LYS A 15 7.48 -4.51 -5.96
N GLN A 16 6.54 -3.85 -6.63
CA GLN A 16 6.83 -2.61 -7.35
C GLN A 16 7.22 -1.48 -6.40
N ILE A 17 6.58 -1.36 -5.23
CA ILE A 17 6.88 -0.35 -4.21
C ILE A 17 8.31 -0.52 -3.67
N ARG A 18 8.80 -1.75 -3.55
CA ARG A 18 10.19 -2.02 -3.11
C ARG A 18 11.23 -1.58 -4.14
N THR A 19 10.88 -1.63 -5.42
CA THR A 19 11.79 -1.27 -6.53
C THR A 19 11.63 0.16 -7.01
N ALA A 20 10.47 0.76 -6.79
CA ALA A 20 10.16 2.14 -7.16
C ALA A 20 10.69 3.11 -6.10
N SER A 21 11.00 4.33 -6.52
CA SER A 21 11.41 5.42 -5.64
C SER A 21 10.83 6.75 -6.12
N GLY A 22 10.72 7.71 -5.21
CA GLY A 22 10.15 9.03 -5.48
C GLY A 22 8.67 8.99 -5.88
N PRO A 23 8.21 9.87 -6.79
CA PRO A 23 6.78 10.07 -7.04
C PRO A 23 6.06 8.88 -7.69
N ALA A 24 6.81 7.99 -8.37
CA ALA A 24 6.24 6.74 -8.89
C ALA A 24 5.91 5.76 -7.75
N ARG A 25 6.70 5.77 -6.68
CA ARG A 25 6.48 4.94 -5.49
C ARG A 25 5.22 5.39 -4.74
N GLU A 26 5.03 6.68 -4.55
CA GLU A 26 3.86 7.24 -3.85
C GLU A 26 2.53 6.79 -4.50
N ARG A 27 2.44 6.88 -5.84
CA ARG A 27 1.25 6.40 -6.58
C ARG A 27 0.99 4.91 -6.37
N LEU A 28 2.04 4.09 -6.37
CA LEU A 28 1.91 2.65 -6.13
C LEU A 28 1.47 2.35 -4.70
N VAL A 29 1.93 3.15 -3.73
CA VAL A 29 1.54 3.06 -2.33
C VAL A 29 0.05 3.40 -2.16
N ASP A 30 -0.44 4.46 -2.79
CA ASP A 30 -1.87 4.81 -2.79
C ASP A 30 -2.75 3.72 -3.41
N GLU A 31 -2.32 3.15 -4.54
CA GLU A 31 -3.00 2.00 -5.16
C GLU A 31 -3.01 0.78 -4.23
N PHE A 32 -1.91 0.55 -3.51
CA PHE A 32 -1.80 -0.54 -2.55
C PHE A 32 -2.77 -0.38 -1.37
N PHE A 33 -2.85 0.81 -0.77
CA PHE A 33 -3.84 1.11 0.27
C PHE A 33 -5.28 0.97 -0.22
N SER A 34 -5.55 1.42 -1.45
CA SER A 34 -6.86 1.27 -2.07
C SER A 34 -7.24 -0.20 -2.28
N ALA A 35 -6.30 -1.02 -2.76
CA ALA A 35 -6.50 -2.46 -2.93
C ALA A 35 -6.77 -3.17 -1.60
N LEU A 36 -6.01 -2.84 -0.55
CA LEU A 36 -6.22 -3.39 0.79
C LEU A 36 -7.57 -2.97 1.40
N THR A 37 -7.99 -1.73 1.18
CA THR A 37 -9.29 -1.23 1.65
C THR A 37 -10.43 -1.98 0.96
N ARG A 38 -10.32 -2.22 -0.35
CA ARG A 38 -11.30 -3.02 -1.11
C ARG A 38 -11.33 -4.48 -0.64
N LEU A 39 -10.16 -5.08 -0.41
CA LEU A 39 -10.04 -6.45 0.11
C LEU A 39 -10.66 -6.58 1.52
N ARG A 40 -10.52 -5.55 2.35
CA ARG A 40 -11.17 -5.50 3.66
C ARG A 40 -12.68 -5.33 3.54
N ALA A 41 -13.12 -4.47 2.62
CA ALA A 41 -14.54 -4.20 2.37
C ALA A 41 -15.28 -5.42 1.79
N SER A 42 -14.58 -6.29 1.05
CA SER A 42 -15.13 -7.57 0.59
C SER A 42 -15.19 -8.64 1.69
N GLY A 43 -14.72 -8.35 2.91
CA GLY A 43 -14.69 -9.29 4.03
C GLY A 43 -13.49 -10.24 4.01
N SER A 44 -12.56 -10.05 3.07
CA SER A 44 -11.36 -10.88 2.97
C SER A 44 -10.29 -10.48 3.99
N ALA A 45 -9.65 -11.50 4.56
CA ALA A 45 -8.55 -11.30 5.48
C ALA A 45 -7.30 -10.81 4.73
N ILE A 46 -6.73 -9.70 5.18
CA ILE A 46 -5.45 -9.22 4.67
C ILE A 46 -4.33 -10.11 5.26
N PRO A 47 -3.49 -10.74 4.42
CA PRO A 47 -2.34 -11.52 4.88
C PRO A 47 -1.39 -10.71 5.77
N GLY A 48 -0.78 -11.38 6.75
CA GLY A 48 0.17 -10.74 7.67
C GLY A 48 1.36 -10.09 6.97
N THR A 49 1.79 -10.62 5.82
CA THR A 49 2.86 -10.04 4.99
C THR A 49 2.48 -8.67 4.47
N LEU A 50 1.28 -8.52 3.91
CA LEU A 50 0.77 -7.25 3.39
C LEU A 50 0.49 -6.25 4.50
N ARG A 51 0.01 -6.70 5.67
CA ARG A 51 -0.14 -5.85 6.85
C ARG A 51 1.18 -5.25 7.33
N ARG A 52 2.26 -6.03 7.33
CA ARG A 52 3.60 -5.52 7.70
C ARG A 52 4.10 -4.48 6.71
N VAL A 53 3.89 -4.72 5.41
CA VAL A 53 4.25 -3.76 4.36
C VAL A 53 3.42 -2.48 4.51
N LYS A 54 2.12 -2.60 4.76
CA LYS A 54 1.24 -1.46 5.05
C LYS A 54 1.77 -0.64 6.23
N ALA A 55 2.07 -1.27 7.36
CA ALA A 55 2.58 -0.57 8.54
C ALA A 55 3.88 0.19 8.23
N LYS A 56 4.84 -0.47 7.58
CA LYS A 56 6.10 0.17 7.17
C LYS A 56 5.87 1.38 6.26
N LEU A 57 4.95 1.27 5.30
CA LEU A 57 4.63 2.37 4.39
C LEU A 57 3.90 3.51 5.10
N GLU A 58 3.06 3.23 6.11
CA GLU A 58 2.46 4.26 6.95
C GLU A 58 3.52 4.99 7.78
N GLU A 59 4.50 4.28 8.34
CA GLU A 59 5.63 4.89 9.06
C GLU A 59 6.45 5.82 8.15
N GLU A 60 6.79 5.37 6.93
CA GLU A 60 7.50 6.19 5.94
C GLU A 60 6.67 7.40 5.47
N ALA A 61 5.38 7.22 5.21
CA ALA A 61 4.50 8.30 4.75
C ALA A 61 4.25 9.34 5.84
N VAL A 62 4.28 8.94 7.11
CA VAL A 62 4.20 9.88 8.23
C VAL A 62 5.43 10.79 8.23
N GLU A 63 6.64 10.26 8.06
CA GLU A 63 7.87 11.06 7.96
C GLU A 63 7.84 12.04 6.76
N ASP A 64 7.44 11.58 5.57
CA ASP A 64 7.31 12.43 4.38
C ASP A 64 6.24 13.53 4.53
N GLN A 65 5.15 13.26 5.24
CA GLN A 65 4.06 14.23 5.44
C GLN A 65 4.42 15.31 6.47
N PHE A 66 5.34 15.04 7.40
CA PHE A 66 5.87 16.04 8.32
C PHE A 66 6.87 17.00 7.66
N ASP A 67 7.56 16.59 6.59
CA ASP A 67 8.54 17.42 5.87
C ASP A 67 7.87 18.42 4.90
N ASN A 68 6.60 18.18 4.54
CA ASN A 68 5.84 19.00 3.59
C ASN A 68 4.70 19.83 4.22
N MET A 69 4.72 20.03 5.55
CA MET A 69 3.84 21.03 6.17
C MET A 69 4.35 22.43 5.80
N PRO A 70 3.60 23.25 5.05
CA PRO A 70 3.96 24.65 4.89
C PRO A 70 3.76 25.32 6.26
N VAL A 71 4.84 25.93 6.77
CA VAL A 71 4.73 26.95 7.83
C VAL A 71 4.04 28.20 7.31
#